data_AF-A0A2A5CT77-F1
#
_entry.id   AF-A0A2A5CT77-F1
#
_cell.length_a   1.000
_cell.length_b   1.000
_cell.length_c   1.000
_cell.angle_alpha   90.00
_cell.angle_beta   90.00
_cell.angle_gamma   90.00
#
_symmetry.space_group_name_H-M   'P 1'
#
loop_
_entity.id
_entity.type
_entity.pdbx_description
1 polymer ?
#
loop_
_entity_poly.entity_id
_entity_poly.type
_entity_poly.pdbx_seq_one_letter_code
_entity_poly.pdbx_strand_id
1 'polypeptide(L)'
;MKSQKLFCSIGGLFVCVMSLQACSRYDPVPASDCNKVVSHAQKVLGSMAPSRSEMMTDCKKASDNDRGCIMAATKKGQIAQCG
;
A
#
# COMPACT_ATOMS: atom_id res chain seq x y z
N MET A 1 14.02 -21.06 3.60
CA MET A 1 15.17 -21.47 2.77
C MET A 1 14.85 -21.23 1.30
N LYS A 2 15.47 -20.24 0.64
CA LYS A 2 16.14 -20.35 -0.69
C LYS A 2 16.65 -18.96 -1.10
N SER A 3 17.96 -18.85 -1.26
CA SER A 3 18.70 -17.62 -1.58
C SER A 3 18.54 -17.17 -3.04
N GLN A 4 18.51 -15.86 -3.26
CA GLN A 4 19.02 -15.18 -4.46
C GLN A 4 19.79 -13.92 -3.97
N LYS A 5 21.10 -14.03 -3.69
CA LYS A 5 22.23 -13.63 -4.59
C LYS A 5 21.93 -12.27 -5.23
N LEU A 6 22.32 -11.12 -4.65
CA LEU A 6 23.69 -10.61 -4.42
C LEU A 6 24.62 -10.79 -5.63
N PHE A 7 24.56 -9.82 -6.54
CA PHE A 7 25.65 -9.33 -7.40
C PHE A 7 25.72 -7.81 -7.08
N CYS A 8 26.72 -7.25 -6.40
CA CYS A 8 28.13 -7.03 -6.79
C CYS A 8 28.21 -6.45 -8.23
N SER A 9 28.73 -5.25 -8.51
CA SER A 9 29.83 -4.53 -7.88
C SER A 9 29.93 -3.07 -8.37
N ILE A 10 30.23 -2.18 -7.42
CA ILE A 10 31.34 -1.19 -7.42
C ILE A 10 31.49 -0.26 -8.64
N GLY A 11 31.18 1.03 -8.44
CA GLY A 11 31.76 2.12 -9.23
C GLY A 11 30.96 3.41 -9.25
N GLY A 12 31.17 4.29 -8.26
CA GLY A 12 30.97 5.74 -8.44
C GLY A 12 29.71 6.38 -7.84
N LEU A 13 29.97 7.29 -6.89
CA LEU A 13 29.24 8.54 -6.62
C LEU A 13 27.82 8.50 -6.01
N PHE A 14 27.80 8.62 -4.68
CA PHE A 14 26.99 9.54 -3.86
C PHE A 14 25.51 9.84 -4.25
N VAL A 15 24.65 9.67 -3.24
CA VAL A 15 23.27 10.19 -3.08
C VAL A 15 22.13 9.36 -3.68
N CYS A 16 21.55 8.49 -2.85
CA CYS A 16 20.12 8.56 -2.48
C CYS A 16 19.78 7.45 -1.48
N VAL A 17 20.00 7.76 -0.20
CA VAL A 17 19.36 7.09 0.92
C VAL A 17 17.86 7.40 0.84
N MET A 18 17.07 6.71 0.02
CA MET A 18 15.58 6.85 0.00
C MET A 18 14.83 5.68 -0.69
N SER A 19 15.27 4.43 -0.53
CA SER A 19 14.46 3.27 -0.98
C SER A 19 14.42 2.10 0.01
N LEU A 20 14.68 2.35 1.30
CA LEU A 20 14.52 1.36 2.38
C LEU A 20 13.06 1.30 2.90
N GLN A 21 12.10 1.15 2.00
CA GLN A 21 10.69 0.90 2.36
C GLN A 21 10.08 -0.19 1.47
N ALA A 22 10.84 -1.25 1.15
CA ALA A 22 10.38 -2.32 0.25
C ALA A 22 10.08 -3.65 0.98
N CYS A 23 9.77 -3.60 2.28
CA CYS A 23 9.30 -4.75 3.06
C CYS A 23 8.23 -4.31 4.08
N SER A 24 7.31 -3.40 3.75
CA SER A 24 6.14 -3.15 4.58
C SER A 24 5.14 -4.30 4.39
N ARG A 25 5.30 -5.35 5.19
CA ARG A 25 4.27 -6.36 5.41
C ARG A 25 3.24 -5.72 6.34
N TYR A 26 2.10 -5.31 5.76
CA TYR A 26 1.00 -4.74 6.54
C TYR A 26 0.22 -5.85 7.23
N ASP A 27 -0.45 -5.51 8.33
CA ASP A 27 -1.39 -6.45 8.95
C ASP A 27 -2.51 -6.75 7.94
N PRO A 28 -2.71 -8.02 7.55
CA PRO A 28 -3.70 -8.38 6.55
C PRO A 28 -5.11 -8.08 7.07
N VAL A 29 -5.92 -7.43 6.24
CA VAL A 29 -7.29 -7.04 6.57
C VAL A 29 -8.25 -7.82 5.69
N PRO A 30 -9.20 -8.60 6.22
CA PRO A 30 -10.12 -9.42 5.43
C PRO A 30 -11.13 -8.58 4.65
N ALA A 31 -11.69 -9.14 3.57
CA ALA A 31 -12.65 -8.45 2.70
C ALA A 31 -13.95 -8.07 3.42
N SER A 32 -14.30 -8.78 4.51
CA SER A 32 -15.42 -8.45 5.39
C SER A 32 -15.30 -7.06 6.01
N ASP A 33 -14.08 -6.55 6.17
CA ASP A 33 -13.80 -5.22 6.71
C ASP A 33 -13.74 -4.11 5.65
N CYS A 34 -14.15 -4.38 4.40
CA CYS A 34 -14.11 -3.37 3.34
C CYS A 34 -14.88 -2.08 3.66
N ASN A 35 -15.96 -2.16 4.43
CA ASN A 35 -16.65 -0.95 4.89
C ASN A 35 -15.73 -0.02 5.71
N LYS A 36 -14.86 -0.58 6.55
CA LYS A 36 -13.89 0.18 7.35
C LYS A 36 -12.78 0.73 6.45
N VAL A 37 -12.23 -0.10 5.57
CA VAL A 37 -11.16 0.27 4.62
C VAL A 37 -11.61 1.44 3.74
N VAL A 38 -12.80 1.33 3.13
CA VAL A 38 -13.35 2.38 2.27
C VAL A 38 -13.63 3.66 3.07
N SER A 39 -14.16 3.55 4.28
CA SER A 39 -14.41 4.73 5.12
C SER A 39 -13.10 5.42 5.53
N HIS A 40 -12.03 4.66 5.76
CA HIS A 40 -10.69 5.20 6.02
C HIS A 40 -10.11 5.89 4.78
N ALA A 41 -10.13 5.21 3.64
CA ALA A 41 -9.66 5.75 2.37
C ALA A 41 -10.39 7.05 1.99
N GLN A 42 -11.71 7.11 2.15
CA GLN A 42 -12.51 8.31 1.95
C GLN A 42 -12.04 9.49 2.79
N LYS A 43 -11.72 9.24 4.07
CA LYS A 43 -11.21 10.29 4.97
C LYS A 43 -9.85 10.81 4.52
N VAL A 44 -8.94 9.92 4.12
CA VAL A 44 -7.60 10.29 3.68
C VAL A 44 -7.64 11.04 2.34
N LEU A 45 -8.44 10.56 1.38
CA LEU A 45 -8.55 11.13 0.03
C LEU A 45 -9.39 12.41 -0.01
N GLY A 46 -10.39 12.56 0.85
CA GLY A 46 -11.30 13.70 0.89
C GLY A 46 -12.05 13.87 -0.44
N SER A 47 -12.00 15.06 -1.02
CA SER A 47 -12.64 15.37 -2.31
C SER A 47 -12.06 14.60 -3.51
N MET A 48 -10.92 13.94 -3.36
CA MET A 48 -10.32 13.10 -4.40
C MET A 48 -10.81 11.65 -4.32
N ALA A 49 -11.62 11.31 -3.32
CA ALA A 49 -12.16 9.96 -3.20
C ALA A 49 -13.16 9.69 -4.35
N PRO A 50 -13.04 8.55 -5.05
CA PRO A 50 -14.09 8.12 -5.97
C PRO A 50 -15.37 7.76 -5.19
N SER A 51 -16.41 7.36 -5.92
CA SER A 51 -17.67 6.97 -5.29
C SER A 51 -17.47 5.80 -4.31
N ARG A 52 -18.26 5.77 -3.22
CA ARG A 52 -18.18 4.69 -2.21
C ARG A 52 -18.38 3.31 -2.84
N SER A 53 -19.28 3.21 -3.82
CA SER A 53 -19.55 1.97 -4.56
C SER A 53 -18.35 1.46 -5.35
N GLU A 54 -17.60 2.38 -5.98
CA GLU A 54 -16.39 2.05 -6.73
C GLU A 54 -15.30 1.54 -5.79
N MET A 55 -15.00 2.29 -4.72
CA MET A 55 -14.01 1.84 -3.72
C MET A 55 -14.40 0.53 -3.03
N MET A 56 -15.69 0.27 -2.81
CA MET A 56 -16.15 -1.01 -2.27
C MET A 56 -15.91 -2.16 -3.25
N THR A 57 -16.06 -1.90 -4.54
CA THR A 57 -15.75 -2.88 -5.60
C THR A 57 -14.27 -3.19 -5.62
N ASP A 58 -13.42 -2.16 -5.59
CA ASP A 58 -11.97 -2.31 -5.61
C ASP A 58 -11.46 -2.99 -4.33
N CYS A 59 -11.97 -2.59 -3.17
CA CYS A 59 -11.61 -3.21 -1.89
C CYS A 59 -11.87 -4.72 -1.86
N LYS A 60 -13.01 -5.17 -2.41
CA LYS A 60 -13.35 -6.60 -2.45
C LYS A 60 -12.46 -7.40 -3.40
N LYS A 61 -11.87 -6.76 -4.40
CA LYS A 61 -10.94 -7.39 -5.35
C LYS A 61 -9.50 -7.39 -4.85
N ALA A 62 -9.11 -6.37 -4.07
CA ALA A 62 -7.78 -6.23 -3.51
C ALA A 62 -7.41 -7.42 -2.61
N SER A 63 -6.11 -7.66 -2.40
CA SER A 63 -5.66 -8.69 -1.45
C SER A 63 -5.81 -8.22 0.00
N ASP A 64 -5.75 -9.16 0.95
CA ASP A 64 -5.78 -8.82 2.38
C ASP A 64 -4.62 -7.88 2.77
N ASN A 65 -3.47 -8.03 2.12
CA ASN A 65 -2.29 -7.19 2.35
C ASN A 65 -2.50 -5.75 1.84
N ASP A 66 -3.13 -5.57 0.68
CA ASP A 66 -3.37 -4.24 0.11
C ASP A 66 -4.42 -3.48 0.92
N ARG A 67 -5.43 -4.19 1.42
CA ARG A 67 -6.38 -3.63 2.38
C ARG A 67 -5.67 -3.18 3.67
N GLY A 68 -4.70 -3.97 4.14
CA GLY A 68 -3.79 -3.59 5.22
C GLY A 68 -2.97 -2.33 4.92
N CYS A 69 -2.41 -2.25 3.71
CA CYS A 69 -1.68 -1.07 3.22
C CYS A 69 -2.54 0.19 3.29
N ILE A 70 -3.78 0.12 2.77
CA ILE A 70 -4.71 1.24 2.76
C ILE A 70 -5.02 1.68 4.19
N MET A 71 -5.19 0.74 5.13
CA MET A 71 -5.45 1.05 6.54
C MET A 71 -4.26 1.71 7.24
N ALA A 72 -3.03 1.40 6.84
CA ALA A 72 -1.81 2.03 7.37
C ALA A 72 -1.53 3.41 6.74
N ALA A 73 -2.11 3.69 5.55
CA ALA A 73 -1.90 4.95 4.85
C ALA A 73 -2.57 6.12 5.59
N THR A 74 -1.83 7.22 5.76
CA THR A 74 -2.30 8.46 6.39
C THR A 74 -2.33 9.64 5.42
N LYS A 75 -1.72 9.48 4.24
CA LYS A 75 -1.63 10.51 3.20
C LYS A 75 -2.13 9.97 1.87
N LYS A 76 -2.69 10.84 1.04
CA LYS A 76 -3.25 10.50 -0.28
C LYS A 76 -2.26 9.73 -1.17
N GLY A 77 -1.02 10.21 -1.23
CA GLY A 77 0.03 9.56 -2.03
C GLY A 77 0.40 8.15 -1.57
N GLN A 78 0.16 7.80 -0.30
CA GLN A 78 0.42 6.45 0.22
C GLN A 78 -0.66 5.47 -0.23
N ILE A 79 -1.92 5.91 -0.33
CA ILE A 79 -3.01 5.07 -0.87
C ILE A 79 -2.72 4.69 -2.32
N ALA A 80 -2.18 5.61 -3.12
CA ALA A 80 -1.79 5.35 -4.51
C ALA A 80 -0.63 4.35 -4.66
N GLN A 81 0.10 4.06 -3.57
CA GLN A 81 1.17 3.06 -3.53
C GLN A 81 0.68 1.69 -3.06
N CYS A 82 -0.58 1.57 -2.62
CA CYS A 82 -1.20 0.31 -2.26
C CYS A 82 -1.80 -0.34 -3.51
N GLY A 83 -1.20 -1.45 -3.95
CA GLY A 83 -1.58 -2.15 -5.18
C GLY A 83 -0.86 -3.48 -5.35
#